data_AF-A0AA38FJ00-F1
#
_entry.id   AF-A0AA38FJ00-F1
#
_cell.length_a   1.000
_cell.length_b   1.000
_cell.length_c   1.000
_cell.angle_alpha   90.00
_cell.angle_beta   90.00
_cell.angle_gamma   90.00
#
_symmetry.space_group_name_H-M   'P 1'
#
loop_
_entity.id
_entity.type
_entity.pdbx_description
1 polymer ?
#
loop_
_entity_poly.entity_id
_entity_poly.type
_entity_poly.pdbx_seq_one_letter_code
_entity_poly.pdbx_strand_id
1 'polypeptide(L)'
;PLTQFLKKDVTYEPGNKAHEAFEQLKEALVSSPVLKNPDWSKPFIVYTDASDAALGSTLSQKDENGNDHPVYFGSRQMSSAE
;
A
#
# COMPACT_ATOMS: atom_id res chain seq x y z
N PRO A 1 11.95 3.35 -13.11
CA PRO A 1 11.69 2.19 -14.01
C PRO A 1 10.19 1.85 -14.13
N LEU A 2 9.39 1.98 -13.07
CA LEU A 2 7.96 1.66 -13.14
C LEU A 2 7.12 2.75 -13.85
N THR A 3 7.41 4.03 -13.59
CA THR A 3 6.65 5.17 -14.14
C THR A 3 6.69 5.30 -15.66
N GLN A 4 7.68 4.67 -16.32
CA GLN A 4 7.78 4.70 -17.78
C GLN A 4 6.59 4.00 -18.46
N PHE A 5 5.98 3.02 -17.79
CA PHE A 5 4.84 2.26 -18.30
C PHE A 5 3.49 3.00 -18.12
N LEU A 6 3.50 4.16 -17.46
CA LEU A 6 2.32 5.03 -17.35
C LEU A 6 2.20 5.99 -18.54
N LYS A 7 3.19 6.02 -19.44
CA LYS A 7 3.19 6.88 -20.62
C LYS A 7 2.28 6.31 -21.71
N LYS A 8 1.62 7.20 -22.45
CA LYS A 8 0.82 6.82 -23.63
C LYS A 8 1.71 6.11 -24.66
N ASP A 9 1.14 5.14 -25.37
CA ASP A 9 1.77 4.40 -26.48
C ASP A 9 3.00 3.57 -26.07
N VAL A 10 3.13 3.23 -24.78
CA VAL A 10 4.15 2.29 -24.26
C VAL A 10 3.49 0.94 -23.94
N THR A 11 4.01 -0.14 -24.51
CA THR A 11 3.59 -1.50 -24.15
C THR A 11 4.12 -1.89 -22.77
N TYR A 12 3.28 -2.51 -21.95
CA TYR A 12 3.69 -3.04 -20.65
C TYR A 12 4.47 -4.35 -20.80
N GLU A 13 5.80 -4.24 -20.85
CA GLU A 13 6.72 -5.38 -20.85
C GLU A 13 7.75 -5.21 -19.72
N PRO A 14 7.40 -5.59 -18.47
CA PRO A 14 8.28 -5.42 -17.33
C PRO A 14 9.45 -6.42 -17.41
N GLY A 15 10.64 -5.92 -17.75
CA GLY A 15 11.88 -6.68 -17.60
C GLY A 15 12.39 -6.72 -16.14
N ASN A 16 13.53 -7.38 -15.92
CA ASN A 16 14.13 -7.58 -14.60
C ASN A 16 14.27 -6.28 -13.79
N LYS A 17 14.70 -5.18 -14.41
CA LYS A 17 14.84 -3.87 -13.73
C LYS A 17 13.52 -3.32 -13.18
N ALA A 18 12.40 -3.58 -13.87
CA ALA A 18 11.09 -3.15 -13.40
C ALA A 18 10.63 -4.03 -12.23
N HIS A 19 10.85 -5.34 -12.35
CA HIS A 19 10.54 -6.28 -11.28
C HIS A 19 11.33 -6.01 -10.00
N GLU A 20 12.65 -5.85 -10.10
CA GLU A 20 13.52 -5.51 -8.96
C GLU A 20 13.07 -4.22 -8.27
N ALA A 21 12.70 -3.19 -9.05
CA ALA A 21 12.21 -1.94 -8.49
C ALA A 21 10.85 -2.08 -7.79
N PHE A 22 9.99 -2.98 -8.27
CA PHE A 22 8.71 -3.29 -7.63
C PHE A 22 8.91 -4.01 -6.31
N GLU A 23 9.80 -5.01 -6.25
CA GLU A 23 10.12 -5.71 -5.01
C GLU A 23 10.80 -4.78 -3.99
N GLN A 24 11.69 -3.89 -4.42
CA GLN A 24 12.25 -2.84 -3.55
C GLN A 24 11.19 -1.91 -2.99
N LEU A 25 10.17 -1.55 -3.78
CA LEU A 25 9.08 -0.71 -3.31
C LEU A 25 8.24 -1.44 -2.25
N LYS A 26 7.94 -2.73 -2.45
CA LYS A 26 7.24 -3.53 -1.45
C LYS A 26 8.01 -3.57 -0.13
N GLU A 27 9.31 -3.82 -0.19
CA GLU A 27 10.18 -3.83 1.00
C GLU A 27 10.21 -2.46 1.69
N ALA A 28 10.30 -1.37 0.93
CA ALA A 28 10.28 -0.02 1.47
C ALA A 28 8.95 0.32 2.18
N LEU A 29 7.82 -0.20 1.70
CA LEU A 29 6.50 0.03 2.30
C LEU A 29 6.30 -0.71 3.63
N VAL A 30 6.95 -1.85 3.81
CA VAL A 30 6.82 -2.67 5.03
C VAL A 30 7.97 -2.48 6.02
N SER A 31 8.89 -1.56 5.72
CA SER A 31 10.05 -1.24 6.57
C SER A 31 9.93 0.15 7.20
N SER A 32 10.75 0.37 8.23
CA SER A 32 10.91 1.69 8.86
C SER A 32 11.56 2.67 7.87
N PRO A 33 11.13 3.94 7.81
CA PRO A 33 10.22 4.62 8.73
C PRO A 33 8.75 4.62 8.28
N VAL A 34 8.41 3.94 7.17
CA VAL A 34 7.07 3.97 6.58
C VAL A 34 6.10 3.16 7.43
N LEU A 35 6.36 1.87 7.63
CA LEU A 35 5.56 1.04 8.52
C LEU A 35 6.01 1.27 9.96
N LYS A 36 5.07 1.63 10.84
CA LYS A 36 5.33 1.90 12.25
C LYS A 36 4.61 0.93 13.15
N ASN A 37 5.23 0.67 14.31
CA ASN A 37 4.55 -0.04 15.39
C ASN A 37 3.36 0.77 15.90
N PRO A 38 2.28 0.11 16.34
CA PRO A 38 1.13 0.79 16.92
C PRO A 38 1.52 1.53 18.21
N ASP A 39 1.08 2.78 18.31
CA ASP A 39 1.06 3.55 19.54
C ASP A 39 -0.36 3.53 20.12
N TRP A 40 -0.57 2.69 21.13
CA TRP A 40 -1.89 2.51 21.75
C TRP A 40 -2.42 3.74 22.48
N SER A 41 -1.60 4.79 22.66
CA SER A 41 -2.05 6.06 23.24
C SER A 41 -2.69 7.01 22.21
N LYS A 42 -2.54 6.71 20.91
CA LYS A 42 -3.01 7.54 19.80
C LYS A 42 -4.21 6.92 19.11
N PRO A 43 -5.11 7.73 18.53
CA PRO A 43 -6.20 7.22 17.72
C PRO A 43 -5.68 6.52 16.47
N PHE A 44 -6.40 5.49 16.05
CA PHE A 44 -6.18 4.82 14.77
C PHE A 44 -7.08 5.45 13.70
N ILE A 45 -6.58 5.47 12.46
CA ILE A 45 -7.30 5.89 11.26
C ILE A 45 -7.38 4.68 10.34
N VAL A 46 -8.58 4.33 9.89
CA VAL A 46 -8.78 3.26 8.92
C VAL A 46 -9.11 3.87 7.57
N TYR A 47 -8.26 3.58 6.59
CA TYR A 47 -8.54 3.82 5.18
C TYR A 47 -9.02 2.53 4.55
N THR A 48 -10.11 2.57 3.80
CA THR A 48 -10.63 1.40 3.09
C THR A 48 -11.00 1.78 1.68
N ASP A 49 -10.82 0.86 0.75
CA ASP A 49 -11.31 0.95 -0.61
C ASP A 49 -11.80 -0.42 -1.07
N ALA A 50 -12.89 -0.46 -1.82
CA ALA A 50 -13.52 -1.70 -2.24
C ALA A 50 -13.84 -1.67 -3.73
N SER A 51 -13.72 -2.83 -4.34
CA SER A 51 -14.18 -3.13 -5.70
C SER A 51 -15.19 -4.27 -5.64
N ASP A 52 -15.83 -4.58 -6.77
CA ASP A 52 -16.74 -5.71 -6.89
C ASP A 52 -16.09 -7.07 -6.53
N ALA A 53 -14.76 -7.16 -6.56
CA ALA A 53 -14.02 -8.40 -6.33
C ALA A 53 -13.34 -8.48 -4.96
N ALA A 54 -12.94 -7.35 -4.38
CA ALA A 54 -12.07 -7.33 -3.21
C ALA A 54 -12.14 -6.01 -2.44
N LEU A 55 -11.81 -6.10 -1.15
CA LEU A 55 -11.61 -5.01 -0.20
C LEU A 55 -10.12 -4.85 0.11
N GLY A 56 -9.65 -3.60 0.08
CA GLY A 56 -8.36 -3.16 0.61
C GLY A 56 -8.56 -2.24 1.81
N SER A 57 -7.62 -2.29 2.75
CA SER A 57 -7.62 -1.43 3.93
C SER A 57 -6.21 -1.13 4.41
N THR A 58 -6.03 0.03 5.05
CA THR A 58 -4.82 0.41 5.76
C THR A 58 -5.21 0.97 7.13
N LEU A 59 -4.61 0.42 8.18
CA LEU A 59 -4.66 0.97 9.53
C LEU A 59 -3.47 1.90 9.69
N SER A 60 -3.70 3.16 10.02
CA SER A 60 -2.67 4.21 10.11
C SER A 60 -2.77 5.02 11.40
N GLN A 61 -1.67 5.69 11.77
CA GLN A 61 -1.63 6.65 12.86
C GLN A 61 -0.82 7.89 12.45
N LYS A 62 -1.18 9.06 13.00
CA LYS A 62 -0.43 10.30 12.76
C LYS A 62 0.84 10.36 13.60
N ASP A 63 1.94 10.79 12.97
CA ASP A 63 3.13 11.20 13.71
C ASP A 63 2.98 12.58 14.34
N GLU A 64 4.03 13.04 15.03
CA GLU A 64 4.07 14.34 15.71
C GLU A 64 3.97 15.52 14.73
N ASN A 65 4.28 15.29 13.45
CA ASN A 65 4.17 16.28 12.38
C ASN A 65 2.83 16.20 11.63
N GLY A 66 1.91 15.31 12.05
CA GLY A 66 0.60 15.11 11.45
C GLY A 66 0.58 14.23 10.20
N ASN A 67 1.70 13.62 9.82
CA ASN A 67 1.78 12.70 8.68
C ASN A 67 1.22 11.34 9.06
N ASP A 68 0.48 10.70 8.15
CA ASP A 68 -0.01 9.35 8.37
C ASP A 68 1.10 8.33 8.14
N HIS A 69 1.25 7.41 9.09
CA HIS A 69 2.10 6.25 8.98
C HIS A 69 1.27 4.98 9.07
N PRO A 70 1.37 4.06 8.10
CA PRO A 70 0.71 2.77 8.18
C PRO A 70 1.26 1.96 9.37
N VAL A 71 0.35 1.27 10.04
CA VAL A 71 0.61 0.25 11.06
C VAL A 71 0.36 -1.14 10.49
N TYR A 72 -0.65 -1.27 9.62
CA TYR A 72 -1.01 -2.52 9.00
C TYR A 72 -1.72 -2.32 7.66
N PHE A 73 -1.43 -3.19 6.69
CA PHE A 73 -2.14 -3.28 5.42
C PHE A 73 -2.98 -4.56 5.42
N GLY A 74 -4.29 -4.44 5.17
CA GLY A 74 -5.22 -5.56 5.10
C GLY A 74 -5.87 -5.65 3.74
N SER A 75 -6.02 -6.85 3.20
CA SER A 75 -6.77 -7.09 1.97
C SER A 75 -7.54 -8.40 2.04
N ARG A 76 -8.70 -8.44 1.40
CA ARG A 76 -9.56 -9.63 1.36
C ARG A 76 -10.37 -9.68 0.06
N GLN A 77 -10.42 -10.85 -0.57
CA GLN A 77 -11.36 -11.12 -1.66
C GLN A 77 -12.78 -11.30 -1.12
N MET A 78 -13.76 -10.76 -1.84
CA MET A 78 -15.16 -10.89 -1.50
C MET A 78 -15.68 -12.28 -1.90
N SER A 79 -16.49 -12.90 -1.04
CA SER A 79 -17.27 -14.07 -1.41
C SER A 79 -18.52 -13.64 -2.18
N SER A 80 -19.24 -14.61 -2.74
CA SER A 80 -20.58 -14.37 -3.28
C SER A 80 -21.44 -13.57 -2.31
N ALA A 81 -22.29 -12.71 -2.86
CA ALA A 81 -23.21 -11.88 -2.09
C ALA A 81 -24.10 -12.73 -1.17
N GLU A 82 -24.41 -12.17 0.00
CA GLU A 82 -25.37 -12.73 0.97
C GLU A 82 -26.81 -12.66 0.45
#